data_AF-A0A401GTC4-F1
#
_entry.id   AF-A0A401GTC4-F1
#
_cell.length_a   1.000
_cell.length_b   1.000
_cell.length_c   1.000
_cell.angle_alpha   90.00
_cell.angle_beta   90.00
_cell.angle_gamma   90.00
#
_symmetry.space_group_name_H-M   'P 1'
#
loop_
_entity.id
_entity.type
_entity.pdbx_description
1 polymer ?
#
loop_
_entity_poly.entity_id
_entity_poly.type
_entity_poly.pdbx_seq_one_letter_code
_entity_poly.pdbx_strand_id
1 'polypeptide(L)'
;MYDPDTQRSVLNDFDLAVVREGSEEEREPAGKMRTGTVPFMALDLLMPGYYGGKIARLYRHDLESFVWVLPFVLLRNYSPDQDAQLDT
;
A
#
# COMPACT_ATOMS: atom_id res chain seq x y z
N MET A 1 -7.51 6.43 -9.84
CA MET A 1 -8.27 6.43 -11.11
C MET A 1 -7.36 6.99 -12.19
N TYR A 2 -7.23 6.31 -13.33
CA TYR A 2 -6.40 6.73 -14.46
C TYR A 2 -7.30 7.39 -15.51
N ASP A 3 -6.92 8.59 -15.93
CA ASP A 3 -7.52 9.31 -17.05
C ASP A 3 -6.63 9.11 -18.29
N PRO A 4 -7.11 8.40 -19.33
CA PRO A 4 -6.33 8.14 -20.54
C PRO A 4 -6.12 9.39 -21.41
N ASP A 5 -7.03 10.37 -21.35
CA ASP A 5 -6.98 11.56 -22.18
C ASP A 5 -5.96 12.57 -21.63
N THR A 6 -5.90 12.70 -20.31
CA THR A 6 -4.91 13.58 -19.66
C THR A 6 -3.63 12.86 -19.24
N GLN A 7 -3.58 11.52 -19.38
CA GLN A 7 -2.51 10.65 -18.90
C GLN A 7 -2.18 10.86 -17.41
N ARG A 8 -3.20 11.17 -16.59
CA ARG A 8 -3.04 11.43 -15.16
C ARG A 8 -3.64 10.32 -14.33
N SER A 9 -2.91 9.95 -13.27
CA SER A 9 -3.38 9.06 -12.23
C SER A 9 -3.60 9.84 -10.95
N VAL A 10 -4.80 9.71 -10.39
CA VAL A 10 -5.14 10.31 -9.09
C VAL A 10 -5.25 9.19 -8.06
N LEU A 11 -4.56 9.35 -6.92
CA LEU A 11 -4.79 8.53 -5.74
C LEU A 11 -6.18 8.86 -5.21
N ASN A 12 -7.03 7.84 -5.12
CA ASN A 12 -8.41 7.95 -4.64
C ASN A 12 -8.58 7.03 -3.43
N ASP A 13 -9.76 7.04 -2.83
CA ASP A 13 -10.15 6.13 -1.73
C ASP A 13 -9.48 6.48 -0.39
N PHE A 14 -9.79 7.68 0.11
CA PHE A 14 -9.32 8.19 1.40
C PHE A 14 -10.35 8.00 2.53
N ASP A 15 -11.38 7.17 2.33
CA ASP A 15 -12.42 6.90 3.34
C ASP A 15 -11.86 6.19 4.59
N LEU A 16 -10.79 5.41 4.41
CA LEU A 16 -10.02 4.75 5.48
C LEU A 16 -8.79 5.54 5.92
N ALA A 17 -8.57 6.74 5.37
CA ALA A 17 -7.45 7.58 5.77
C ALA A 17 -7.70 8.15 7.17
N VAL A 18 -6.66 8.12 8.00
CA VAL A 18 -6.72 8.68 9.36
C VAL A 18 -5.86 9.93 9.41
N VAL A 19 -6.50 11.07 9.74
CA VAL A 19 -5.78 12.31 10.05
C VAL A 19 -5.10 12.12 11.40
N ARG A 20 -3.78 12.34 11.45
CA ARG A 20 -3.01 12.26 12.68
C ARG A 20 -2.74 13.65 13.19
N GLU A 21 -3.37 13.98 14.31
CA GLU A 21 -3.06 15.15 15.13
C GLU A 21 -2.46 14.62 16.45
N GLY A 22 -1.31 15.14 16.88
CA GLY A 22 -0.69 14.76 18.17
C GLY A 22 0.75 14.23 18.11
N SER A 23 1.36 14.07 19.28
CA SER A 23 2.75 13.59 19.45
C SER A 23 2.85 12.07 19.26
N GLU A 24 4.07 11.52 19.18
CA GLU A 24 4.28 10.07 18.99
C GLU A 24 3.62 9.19 20.09
N GLU A 25 3.29 9.77 21.24
CA GLU A 25 2.71 9.08 22.40
C GLU A 25 1.18 8.96 22.33
N GLU A 26 0.51 9.79 21.53
CA GLU A 26 -0.94 9.73 21.27
C GLU A 26 -1.29 8.80 20.09
N ARG A 27 -0.31 8.02 19.62
CA ARG A 27 -0.49 7.03 18.55
C ARG A 27 -1.39 5.90 19.04
N GLU A 28 -2.70 6.06 18.87
CA GLU A 28 -3.70 5.02 19.10
C GLU A 28 -3.25 3.70 18.43
N PRO A 29 -3.19 2.58 19.16
CA PRO A 29 -2.86 1.31 18.57
C PRO A 29 -3.97 0.91 17.60
N ALA A 30 -3.65 0.94 16.30
CA ALA A 30 -4.55 0.63 15.19
C ALA A 30 -4.98 -0.87 15.13
N GLY A 31 -5.00 -1.56 16.27
CA GLY A 31 -5.17 -3.01 16.40
C GLY A 31 -6.60 -3.54 16.26
N LYS A 32 -7.59 -2.72 15.88
CA LYS A 32 -9.00 -3.19 15.80
C LYS A 32 -9.62 -3.11 14.41
N MET A 33 -9.05 -2.33 13.48
CA MET A 33 -9.63 -2.17 12.15
C MET A 33 -8.72 -2.82 11.12
N ARG A 34 -9.23 -3.86 10.46
CA ARG A 34 -8.57 -4.54 9.34
C ARG A 34 -8.66 -3.66 8.10
N THR A 35 -8.00 -2.51 8.12
CA THR A 35 -7.97 -1.56 7.02
C THR A 35 -6.77 -1.86 6.12
N GLY A 36 -7.04 -2.54 5.02
CA GLY A 36 -6.05 -2.83 3.98
C GLY A 36 -6.30 -4.15 3.26
N THR A 37 -6.00 -4.17 1.97
CA THR A 37 -6.01 -5.38 1.14
C THR A 37 -4.79 -6.23 1.52
N VAL A 38 -5.01 -7.42 2.09
CA VAL A 38 -3.94 -8.28 2.69
C VAL A 38 -2.68 -8.42 1.83
N PRO A 39 -2.74 -8.66 0.50
CA PRO A 39 -1.55 -8.75 -0.35
C PRO A 39 -0.67 -7.49 -0.41
N PHE A 40 -1.24 -6.32 -0.13
CA PHE A 40 -0.52 -5.04 -0.16
C PHE A 40 -0.27 -4.50 1.24
N MET A 41 -0.59 -5.24 2.29
CA MET A 41 -0.39 -4.76 3.65
C MET A 41 1.09 -4.87 4.05
N ALA A 42 1.62 -3.85 4.71
CA ALA A 42 2.97 -3.90 5.26
C ALA A 42 3.17 -5.11 6.19
N LEU A 43 4.35 -5.73 6.14
CA LEU A 43 4.62 -6.97 6.87
C LEU A 43 4.42 -6.83 8.39
N ASP A 44 4.84 -5.71 8.96
CA ASP A 44 4.66 -5.40 10.39
C ASP A 44 3.18 -5.41 10.82
N LEU A 45 2.25 -5.06 9.91
CA LEU A 45 0.82 -5.05 10.18
C LEU A 45 0.19 -6.45 10.04
N LEU A 46 0.89 -7.40 9.42
CA LEU A 46 0.48 -8.80 9.35
C LEU A 46 0.87 -9.59 10.60
N MET A 47 1.74 -9.03 11.46
CA MET A 47 2.23 -9.70 12.65
C MET A 47 1.21 -9.71 13.79
N PRO A 48 1.21 -10.73 14.67
CA PRO A 48 0.34 -10.77 15.86
C PRO A 48 0.47 -9.54 16.76
N GLY A 49 1.64 -8.89 16.77
CA GLY A 49 1.88 -7.65 17.50
C GLY A 49 0.96 -6.50 17.08
N TYR A 50 0.57 -6.42 15.79
CA TYR A 50 -0.36 -5.41 15.30
C TYR A 50 -1.77 -5.64 15.83
N TYR A 51 -2.28 -6.87 15.72
CA TYR A 51 -3.59 -7.25 16.25
C TYR A 51 -3.66 -7.15 17.79
N GLY A 52 -2.53 -7.31 18.47
CA GLY A 52 -2.40 -7.07 19.90
C GLY A 52 -2.23 -5.60 20.30
N GLY A 53 -2.30 -4.66 19.35
CA GLY A 53 -2.16 -3.23 19.61
C GLY A 53 -0.75 -2.80 20.02
N LYS A 54 0.28 -3.62 19.75
CA LYS A 54 1.68 -3.31 20.08
C LYS A 54 2.42 -2.58 18.97
N ILE A 55 1.89 -2.67 17.74
CA ILE A 55 2.47 -2.03 16.56
C ILE A 55 1.50 -0.93 16.14
N ALA A 56 1.97 0.32 16.17
CA ALA A 56 1.24 1.43 15.59
C ALA A 56 1.38 1.39 14.07
N ARG A 57 0.26 1.61 13.36
CA ARG A 57 0.35 1.94 11.93
C ARG A 57 1.09 3.28 11.81
N LEU A 58 1.87 3.50 10.76
CA LEU A 58 2.74 4.66 10.52
C LEU A 58 2.79 4.90 9.01
N TYR A 59 3.16 6.11 8.58
CA TYR A 59 3.24 6.46 7.15
C TYR A 59 4.15 5.50 6.34
N ARG A 60 5.20 4.96 6.97
CA ARG A 60 6.11 3.97 6.35
C ARG A 60 5.39 2.70 5.91
N HIS A 61 4.31 2.32 6.60
CA HIS A 61 3.54 1.13 6.25
C HIS A 61 2.69 1.38 5.01
N ASP A 62 2.17 2.60 4.81
CA ASP A 62 1.46 2.95 3.59
C ASP A 62 2.42 3.09 2.39
N LEU A 63 3.66 3.54 2.63
CA LEU A 63 4.72 3.51 1.62
C LEU A 63 5.09 2.09 1.21
N GLU A 64 5.27 1.18 2.17
CA GLU A 64 5.53 -0.23 1.90
C GLU A 64 4.37 -0.86 1.09
N SER A 65 3.13 -0.53 1.45
CA SER A 65 1.95 -0.94 0.68
C SER A 65 2.00 -0.48 -0.78
N PHE A 66 2.46 0.74 -1.05
CA PHE A 66 2.65 1.24 -2.40
C PHE A 66 3.75 0.48 -3.16
N VAL A 67 4.86 0.14 -2.49
CA VAL A 67 5.94 -0.66 -3.10
C VAL A 67 5.44 -2.03 -3.55
N TRP A 68 4.56 -2.68 -2.78
CA TRP A 68 3.96 -3.97 -3.15
C TRP A 68 3.11 -3.92 -4.45
N VAL A 69 2.68 -2.74 -4.90
CA VAL A 69 1.98 -2.58 -6.19
C VAL A 69 2.93 -2.79 -7.36
N LEU A 70 4.21 -2.43 -7.24
CA LEU A 70 5.19 -2.56 -8.32
C LEU A 70 5.38 -4.01 -8.80
N PRO A 71 5.74 -4.99 -7.95
CA PRO A 71 5.86 -6.37 -8.40
C PRO A 71 4.52 -6.92 -8.91
N PHE A 72 3.38 -6.51 -8.32
CA PHE A 72 2.07 -6.92 -8.81
C PHE A 72 1.82 -6.46 -10.25
N VAL A 73 2.12 -5.20 -10.57
CA VAL A 73 1.95 -4.64 -11.92
C VAL A 73 2.96 -5.22 -12.90
N LEU A 74 4.24 -5.30 -12.50
CA LEU A 74 5.32 -5.79 -13.34
C LEU A 74 5.14 -7.27 -13.69
N LEU A 75 4.80 -8.12 -12.72
CA LEU A 75 4.60 -9.55 -12.96
C LEU A 75 3.29 -9.84 -13.68
N ARG A 76 2.24 -9.02 -13.49
CA ARG A 76 0.97 -9.20 -14.20
C ARG A 76 1.05 -8.81 -15.68
N ASN A 77 1.83 -7.78 -15.99
CA ASN A 77 2.03 -7.31 -17.36
C ASN A 77 3.22 -7.98 -18.05
N TYR A 78 3.92 -8.89 -17.37
CA TYR A 78 4.96 -9.71 -17.96
C TYR A 78 4.33 -10.62 -19.00
N SER A 79 4.58 -10.32 -20.27
CA SER A 79 4.40 -11.24 -21.39
C SER A 79 5.77 -11.60 -21.93
N PRO A 80 6.10 -12.89 -22.13
CA PRO A 80 7.38 -13.29 -22.72
C PRO A 80 7.61 -12.72 -24.14
N ASP A 81 6.56 -12.23 -24.80
CA ASP A 81 6.66 -11.57 -26.11
C ASP A 81 7.25 -10.15 -26.04
N GLN A 82 7.30 -9.51 -24.86
CA GLN A 82 7.89 -8.15 -24.72
C GLN A 82 9.41 -8.15 -24.88
N ASP A 83 10.07 -9.26 -24.54
CA ASP A 83 11.53 -9.41 -24.67
C ASP A 83 11.96 -9.53 -26.14
N ALA A 84 11.08 -10.01 -27.03
CA ALA A 84 11.37 -10.14 -28.46
C ALA A 84 11.39 -8.80 -29.23
N GLN A 85 10.85 -7.72 -28.64
CA GLN A 85 10.81 -6.38 -29.26
C GLN A 85 11.96 -5.46 -28.81
N LEU A 86 12.78 -5.87 -27.85
CA LEU A 86 13.94 -5.10 -27.37
C LEU A 86 15.26 -5.49 -28.07
N ASP A 87 15.24 -6.56 -28.89
CA ASP A 87 16.40 -7.11 -29.63
C ASP A 87 16.40 -6.78 -31.14
N THR A 88 15.56 -5.84 -31.60
CA THR A 88 15.55 -5.28 -32.98
C THR A 88 15.74 -3.77 -32.97
#